data_AF-A0A838XX47-F1
#
_entry.id   AF-A0A838XX47-F1
#
_cell.length_a   1.000
_cell.length_b   1.000
_cell.length_c   1.000
_cell.angle_alpha   90.00
_cell.angle_beta   90.00
_cell.angle_gamma   90.00
#
_symmetry.space_group_name_H-M   'P 1'
#
loop_
_entity.id
_entity.type
_entity.pdbx_description
1 polymer ?
#
loop_
_entity_poly.entity_id
_entity_poly.type
_entity_poly.pdbx_seq_one_letter_code
_entity_poly.pdbx_strand_id
1 'polypeptide(L)'
;MTKYIIRAAMQDEANDGWIWAKGFPSRCLVRIVNPDNGYNVVCQVREMDSGFTRKYNQPGAGRVRIRPGTDVLVMSSWYRDGLGGFEPTDRDDQRGCKRLQILPFDGFQFWAQIRAASHHPDVAVRLSARLGLSGVWLGCLGGTLGLYSAIRTEALEPALLPAMLTAVLGIGAVFIGACRGPRPPVPRKDDRRHPAQD
;
A
#
# COMPACT_ATOMS: atom_id res chain seq x y z
N MET A 1 5.19 -11.67 -16.59
CA MET A 1 5.81 -10.50 -15.92
C MET A 1 6.02 -9.43 -16.97
N THR A 2 5.71 -8.17 -16.68
CA THR A 2 5.70 -7.11 -17.70
C THR A 2 6.71 -6.04 -17.35
N LYS A 3 7.42 -5.53 -18.36
CA LYS A 3 8.36 -4.42 -18.21
C LYS A 3 7.57 -3.13 -18.40
N TYR A 4 7.43 -2.35 -17.33
CA TYR A 4 6.68 -1.10 -17.34
C TYR A 4 7.60 0.10 -17.46
N ILE A 5 7.12 1.10 -18.20
CA ILE A 5 7.61 2.48 -18.15
C ILE A 5 6.96 3.13 -16.94
N ILE A 6 7.76 3.58 -15.99
CA ILE A 6 7.28 4.22 -14.77
C ILE A 6 7.24 5.72 -14.98
N ARG A 7 6.10 6.32 -14.68
CA ARG A 7 5.89 7.77 -14.70
C ARG A 7 5.52 8.29 -13.33
N ALA A 8 5.95 9.51 -13.04
CA ALA A 8 5.59 10.18 -11.79
C ALA A 8 4.11 10.58 -11.83
N ALA A 9 3.40 10.36 -10.72
CA ALA A 9 2.07 10.92 -10.51
C ALA A 9 2.06 12.45 -10.63
N MET A 10 0.89 13.00 -10.96
CA MET A 10 0.70 14.44 -10.93
C MET A 10 0.72 14.92 -9.47
N GLN A 11 1.09 16.19 -9.25
CA GLN A 11 1.27 16.74 -7.90
C GLN A 11 -0.03 16.73 -7.09
N ASP A 12 -1.16 16.99 -7.74
CA ASP A 12 -2.51 16.92 -7.16
C ASP A 12 -2.87 15.50 -6.71
N GLU A 13 -2.26 14.48 -7.32
CA GLU A 13 -2.56 13.07 -7.06
C GLU A 13 -1.50 12.36 -6.21
N ALA A 14 -0.48 13.08 -5.73
CA ALA A 14 0.63 12.49 -4.98
C ALA A 14 0.16 11.76 -3.71
N ASN A 15 -0.98 12.18 -3.15
CA ASN A 15 -1.57 11.66 -1.91
C ASN A 15 -2.83 10.79 -2.11
N ASP A 16 -3.26 10.53 -3.35
CA ASP A 16 -4.60 9.98 -3.63
C ASP A 16 -4.74 8.46 -3.46
N GLY A 17 -3.67 7.74 -3.13
CA GLY A 17 -3.78 6.31 -2.80
C GLY A 17 -4.06 5.37 -3.97
N TRP A 18 -3.91 5.85 -5.21
CA TRP A 18 -4.05 5.04 -6.42
C TRP A 18 -2.88 5.20 -7.38
N ILE A 19 -2.83 4.28 -8.34
CA ILE A 19 -1.95 4.32 -9.52
C ILE A 19 -2.79 4.40 -10.79
N TRP A 20 -2.20 4.81 -11.90
CA TRP A 20 -2.84 4.71 -13.22
C TRP A 20 -2.19 3.61 -14.06
N ALA A 21 -3.02 2.69 -14.56
CA ALA A 21 -2.59 1.62 -15.44
C ALA A 21 -3.68 1.31 -16.48
N LYS A 22 -3.29 0.64 -17.56
CA LYS A 22 -4.22 0.09 -18.57
C LYS A 22 -4.57 -1.36 -18.26
N GLY A 23 -5.74 -1.80 -18.73
CA GLY A 23 -6.16 -3.20 -18.62
C GLY A 23 -6.72 -3.60 -17.25
N PHE A 24 -7.08 -2.62 -16.40
CA PHE A 24 -7.70 -2.85 -15.11
C PHE A 24 -8.97 -2.01 -14.96
N PRO A 25 -10.05 -2.56 -14.38
CA PRO A 25 -11.21 -1.75 -14.01
C PRO A 25 -10.81 -0.62 -13.06
N SER A 26 -11.39 0.55 -13.25
CA SER A 26 -11.16 1.68 -12.36
C SER A 26 -11.63 1.37 -10.93
N ARG A 27 -10.87 1.85 -9.93
CA ARG A 27 -11.07 1.64 -8.49
C ARG A 27 -10.99 0.17 -8.02
N CYS A 28 -10.39 -0.72 -8.80
CA CYS A 28 -10.13 -2.07 -8.31
C CYS A 28 -8.86 -2.09 -7.44
N LEU A 29 -8.80 -3.04 -6.49
CA LEU A 29 -7.61 -3.24 -5.66
C LEU A 29 -6.62 -4.14 -6.38
N VAL A 30 -5.38 -3.69 -6.45
CA VAL A 30 -4.28 -4.45 -7.05
C VAL A 30 -3.14 -4.61 -6.06
N ARG A 31 -2.44 -5.73 -6.18
CA ARG A 31 -1.15 -5.96 -5.56
C ARG A 31 -0.08 -5.77 -6.63
N ILE A 32 0.79 -4.78 -6.43
CA ILE A 32 1.98 -4.58 -7.26
C ILE A 32 3.14 -5.28 -6.58
N VAL A 33 3.80 -6.19 -7.28
CA VAL A 33 4.97 -6.92 -6.78
C VAL A 33 6.18 -6.55 -7.62
N ASN A 34 7.27 -6.18 -6.95
CA ASN A 34 8.58 -6.11 -7.56
C ASN A 34 9.29 -7.47 -7.38
N PRO A 35 9.40 -8.29 -8.44
CA PRO A 35 10.01 -9.61 -8.33
C PRO A 35 11.52 -9.55 -8.04
N ASP A 36 12.18 -8.43 -8.30
CA ASP A 36 13.63 -8.31 -8.13
C ASP A 36 14.05 -8.27 -6.65
N ASN A 37 13.15 -7.85 -5.75
CA ASN A 37 13.40 -7.76 -4.30
C ASN A 37 12.28 -8.36 -3.42
N GLY A 38 11.20 -8.85 -4.03
CA GLY A 38 10.03 -9.39 -3.33
C GLY A 38 9.16 -8.35 -2.63
N TYR A 39 9.42 -7.06 -2.82
CA TYR A 39 8.63 -5.99 -2.20
C TYR A 39 7.30 -5.85 -2.92
N ASN A 40 6.27 -5.47 -2.18
CA ASN A 40 4.94 -5.30 -2.73
C ASN A 40 4.18 -4.17 -2.05
N VAL A 41 3.30 -3.56 -2.83
CA VAL A 41 2.32 -2.59 -2.34
C VAL A 41 0.92 -3.03 -2.77
N VAL A 42 -0.07 -2.57 -2.03
CA VAL A 42 -1.48 -2.83 -2.29
C VAL A 42 -2.12 -1.46 -2.37
N CYS A 43 -2.80 -1.17 -3.48
CA CYS A 43 -3.40 0.12 -3.72
C CYS A 43 -4.57 -0.02 -4.68
N GLN A 44 -5.32 1.06 -4.86
CA GLN A 44 -6.30 1.12 -5.93
C GLN A 44 -5.61 1.40 -7.26
N VAL A 45 -6.21 0.94 -8.35
CA VAL A 45 -5.83 1.33 -9.71
C VAL A 45 -6.96 2.12 -10.35
N ARG A 46 -6.61 3.15 -11.10
CA ARG A 46 -7.52 3.85 -12.00
C ARG A 46 -7.14 3.52 -13.43
N GLU A 47 -8.17 3.32 -14.25
CA GLU A 47 -7.97 3.07 -15.67
C GLU A 47 -7.40 4.32 -16.35
N MET A 48 -6.33 4.13 -17.11
CA MET A 48 -5.70 5.20 -17.87
C MET A 48 -6.50 5.49 -19.15
N ASP A 49 -7.47 6.39 -19.04
CA ASP A 49 -8.29 6.85 -20.17
C ASP A 49 -7.63 7.98 -20.99
N SER A 50 -8.33 8.40 -22.05
CA SER A 50 -7.88 9.48 -22.94
C SER A 50 -7.91 10.86 -22.27
N GLY A 51 -8.81 11.08 -21.31
CA GLY A 51 -8.93 12.31 -20.55
C GLY A 51 -7.74 12.50 -19.60
N PHE A 52 -7.42 11.48 -18.83
CA PHE A 52 -6.22 11.41 -18.00
C PHE A 52 -4.97 11.62 -18.85
N THR A 53 -4.82 10.88 -19.95
CA THR A 53 -3.63 10.99 -20.81
C THR A 53 -3.47 12.42 -21.37
N ARG A 54 -4.57 13.06 -21.76
CA ARG A 54 -4.57 14.46 -22.22
C ARG A 54 -4.16 15.44 -21.11
N LYS A 55 -4.72 15.31 -19.90
CA LYS A 55 -4.35 16.14 -18.73
C LYS A 55 -2.88 15.91 -18.36
N TYR A 56 -2.44 14.67 -18.33
CA TYR A 56 -1.07 14.30 -17.97
C TYR A 56 -0.05 14.91 -18.93
N ASN A 57 -0.31 14.82 -20.24
CA ASN A 57 0.57 15.27 -21.32
C ASN A 57 0.46 16.76 -21.67
N GLN A 58 -0.28 17.56 -20.88
CA GLN A 58 -0.48 18.98 -21.15
C GLN A 58 0.87 19.71 -21.35
N PRO A 59 1.01 20.58 -22.36
CA PRO A 59 2.21 21.38 -22.55
C PRO A 59 2.55 22.21 -21.30
N GLY A 60 3.85 22.34 -20.99
CA GLY A 60 4.31 23.09 -19.82
C GLY A 60 4.21 22.35 -18.48
N ALA A 61 3.65 21.14 -18.44
CA ALA A 61 3.49 20.36 -17.21
C ALA A 61 4.79 19.86 -16.55
N GLY A 62 5.95 19.98 -17.22
CA GLY A 62 7.25 19.49 -16.72
C GLY A 62 7.40 17.97 -16.63
N ARG A 63 6.36 17.19 -16.97
CA ARG A 63 6.33 15.72 -16.90
C ARG A 63 6.77 15.06 -18.21
N VAL A 64 7.36 13.87 -18.11
CA VAL A 64 7.69 13.03 -19.28
C VAL A 64 6.40 12.46 -19.87
N ARG A 65 6.12 12.75 -21.14
CA ARG A 65 4.87 12.36 -21.79
C ARG A 65 4.65 10.84 -21.81
N ILE A 66 3.39 10.45 -21.71
CA ILE A 66 2.89 9.09 -21.91
C ILE A 66 2.67 8.89 -23.41
N ARG A 67 3.29 7.86 -23.99
CA ARG A 67 3.12 7.51 -25.41
C ARG A 67 2.01 6.47 -25.57
N PRO A 68 1.17 6.56 -26.62
CA PRO A 68 0.18 5.53 -26.92
C PRO A 68 0.82 4.15 -27.14
N GLY A 69 0.09 3.07 -26.86
CA GLY A 69 0.54 1.70 -27.10
C GLY A 69 1.65 1.17 -26.18
N THR A 70 2.05 1.92 -25.15
CA THR A 70 3.10 1.50 -24.22
C THR A 70 2.54 1.04 -22.87
N ASP A 71 3.23 0.08 -22.23
CA ASP A 71 2.93 -0.40 -20.88
C ASP A 71 3.42 0.61 -19.84
N VAL A 72 2.60 1.63 -19.59
CA VAL A 72 2.92 2.72 -18.66
C VAL A 72 2.20 2.54 -17.34
N LEU A 73 2.93 2.79 -16.26
CA LEU A 73 2.41 2.84 -14.90
C LEU A 73 2.72 4.21 -14.31
N VAL A 74 1.68 4.95 -13.91
CA VAL A 74 1.85 6.25 -13.25
C VAL A 74 1.62 6.06 -11.76
N MET A 75 2.61 6.41 -10.93
CA MET A 75 2.51 6.28 -9.47
C MET A 75 3.30 7.34 -8.72
N SER A 76 2.92 7.61 -7.48
CA SER A 76 3.64 8.54 -6.58
C SER A 76 4.99 7.97 -6.14
N SER A 77 5.86 8.83 -5.58
CA SER A 77 7.14 8.39 -4.99
C SER A 77 6.94 7.38 -3.87
N TRP A 78 5.92 7.59 -3.03
CA TRP A 78 5.57 6.68 -1.93
C TRP A 78 5.45 5.20 -2.36
N TYR A 79 4.78 4.95 -3.48
CA TYR A 79 4.66 3.58 -4.00
C TYR A 79 5.95 3.05 -4.61
N ARG A 80 6.75 3.90 -5.28
CA ARG A 80 8.06 3.49 -5.80
C ARG A 80 9.02 3.13 -4.66
N ASP A 81 9.00 3.90 -3.59
CA ASP A 81 9.77 3.67 -2.37
C ASP A 81 9.36 2.36 -1.71
N GLY A 82 8.05 2.13 -1.55
CA GLY A 82 7.50 0.87 -1.06
C GLY A 82 7.82 -0.35 -1.93
N LEU A 83 8.14 -0.14 -3.21
CA LEU A 83 8.58 -1.17 -4.16
C LEU A 83 10.11 -1.29 -4.27
N GLY A 84 10.87 -0.56 -3.43
CA GLY A 84 12.32 -0.66 -3.34
C GLY A 84 13.11 0.59 -3.76
N GLY A 85 12.47 1.75 -3.91
CA GLY A 85 13.14 3.05 -4.06
C GLY A 85 13.78 3.25 -5.43
N PHE A 86 12.96 3.48 -6.44
CA PHE A 86 13.43 3.78 -7.80
C PHE A 86 12.86 5.07 -8.39
N GLU A 87 13.64 5.67 -9.28
CA GLU A 87 13.24 6.85 -10.03
C GLU A 87 12.26 6.51 -11.16
N PRO A 88 11.46 7.49 -11.63
CA PRO A 88 10.71 7.37 -12.86
C PRO A 88 11.61 7.03 -14.06
N THR A 89 11.04 6.35 -15.06
CA THR A 89 11.71 6.06 -16.33
C THR A 89 11.99 7.35 -17.09
N ASP A 90 13.17 7.41 -17.71
CA ASP A 90 13.62 8.55 -18.50
C ASP A 90 12.76 8.79 -19.76
N ARG A 91 13.05 9.90 -20.45
CA ARG A 91 12.38 10.33 -21.69
C ARG A 91 12.57 9.37 -22.87
N ASP A 92 13.56 8.50 -22.81
CA ASP A 92 13.88 7.52 -23.85
C ASP A 92 13.03 6.26 -23.79
N ASP A 93 12.20 6.09 -22.74
CA ASP A 93 11.35 4.91 -22.49
C ASP A 93 12.15 3.60 -22.32
N GLN A 94 13.46 3.68 -22.11
CA GLN A 94 14.33 2.51 -21.98
C GLN A 94 15.07 2.50 -20.65
N ARG A 95 15.62 3.65 -20.24
CA ARG A 95 16.37 3.78 -18.99
C ARG A 95 15.42 3.97 -17.81
N GLY A 96 15.57 3.13 -16.80
CA GLY A 96 14.74 3.17 -15.59
C GLY A 96 13.40 2.43 -15.68
N CYS A 97 13.15 1.65 -16.74
CA CYS A 97 12.00 0.74 -16.78
C CYS A 97 12.11 -0.33 -15.68
N LYS A 98 10.97 -0.82 -15.19
CA LYS A 98 10.91 -1.81 -14.10
C LYS A 98 10.08 -3.02 -14.48
N ARG A 99 10.57 -4.21 -14.12
CA ARG A 99 9.77 -5.43 -14.17
C ARG A 99 8.86 -5.42 -12.95
N LEU A 100 7.55 -5.36 -13.17
CA LEU A 100 6.57 -5.42 -12.10
C LEU A 100 5.51 -6.45 -12.46
N GLN A 101 4.84 -6.97 -11.44
CA GLN A 101 3.64 -7.77 -11.60
C GLN A 101 2.49 -7.02 -10.95
N ILE A 102 1.48 -6.67 -11.74
CA ILE A 102 0.25 -6.07 -11.24
C ILE A 102 -0.80 -7.17 -11.26
N LEU A 103 -1.23 -7.59 -10.08
CA LEU A 103 -2.19 -8.67 -9.92
C LEU A 103 -3.47 -8.08 -9.30
N PRO A 104 -4.66 -8.38 -9.85
CA PRO A 104 -5.90 -8.15 -9.13
C PRO A 104 -5.83 -8.82 -7.75
N PHE A 105 -6.36 -8.18 -6.72
CA PHE A 105 -6.39 -8.78 -5.41
C PHE A 105 -7.48 -9.86 -5.36
N ASP A 106 -7.08 -11.12 -5.25
CA ASP A 106 -7.92 -12.33 -5.28
C ASP A 106 -8.29 -12.85 -3.88
N GLY A 107 -7.72 -12.27 -2.83
CA GLY A 107 -8.02 -12.64 -1.44
C GLY A 107 -9.27 -11.97 -0.85
N PHE A 108 -9.42 -12.12 0.46
CA PHE A 108 -10.52 -11.50 1.21
C PHE A 108 -10.47 -9.96 1.10
N GLN A 109 -11.51 -9.37 0.51
CA GLN A 109 -11.54 -7.96 0.14
C GLN A 109 -11.33 -7.02 1.33
N PHE A 110 -11.85 -7.37 2.50
CA PHE A 110 -11.66 -6.58 3.72
C PHE A 110 -10.17 -6.46 4.11
N TRP A 111 -9.40 -7.55 4.00
CA TRP A 111 -7.95 -7.51 4.25
C TRP A 111 -7.21 -6.65 3.21
N ALA A 112 -7.65 -6.71 1.96
CA ALA A 112 -7.12 -5.90 0.87
C ALA A 112 -7.32 -4.40 1.14
N GLN A 113 -8.51 -4.02 1.62
CA GLN A 113 -8.86 -2.64 1.96
C GLN A 113 -8.04 -2.12 3.15
N ILE A 114 -7.91 -2.90 4.23
CA ILE A 114 -7.06 -2.51 5.38
C ILE A 114 -5.59 -2.35 4.95
N ARG A 115 -5.09 -3.28 4.12
CA ARG A 115 -3.73 -3.19 3.57
C ARG A 115 -3.56 -1.96 2.68
N ALA A 116 -4.52 -1.68 1.79
CA ALA A 116 -4.48 -0.50 0.94
C ALA A 116 -4.49 0.80 1.77
N ALA A 117 -5.31 0.88 2.82
CA ALA A 117 -5.32 2.01 3.74
C ALA A 117 -3.99 2.14 4.52
N SER A 118 -3.40 1.02 4.92
CA SER A 118 -2.10 0.98 5.62
C SER A 118 -0.93 1.33 4.69
N HIS A 119 -1.06 1.08 3.40
CA HIS A 119 -0.11 1.44 2.35
C HIS A 119 -0.40 2.80 1.70
N HIS A 120 -1.45 3.51 2.14
CA HIS A 120 -1.85 4.79 1.58
C HIS A 120 -0.74 5.84 1.74
N PRO A 121 -0.49 6.74 0.78
CA PRO A 121 0.53 7.79 0.87
C PRO A 121 0.18 8.88 1.89
N ASP A 122 -1.11 9.17 2.12
CA ASP A 122 -1.55 10.06 3.19
C ASP A 122 -1.36 9.44 4.59
N VAL A 123 -0.68 10.18 5.47
CA VAL A 123 -0.47 9.80 6.86
C VAL A 123 -1.76 9.71 7.65
N ALA A 124 -2.74 10.59 7.40
CA ALA A 124 -4.01 10.59 8.11
C ALA A 124 -4.77 9.28 7.86
N VAL A 125 -4.82 8.81 6.61
CA VAL A 125 -5.45 7.54 6.24
C VAL A 125 -4.76 6.36 6.94
N ARG A 126 -3.42 6.32 6.96
CA ARG A 126 -2.67 5.26 7.64
C ARG A 126 -2.92 5.25 9.16
N LEU A 127 -2.92 6.43 9.79
CA LEU A 127 -3.18 6.55 11.22
C LEU A 127 -4.60 6.14 11.57
N SER A 128 -5.59 6.60 10.81
CA SER A 128 -6.99 6.23 10.98
C SER A 128 -7.22 4.72 10.85
N ALA A 129 -6.60 4.06 9.86
CA ALA A 129 -6.69 2.61 9.72
C ALA A 129 -6.13 1.87 10.95
N ARG A 130 -4.98 2.30 11.47
CA ARG A 130 -4.34 1.71 12.66
C ARG A 130 -5.14 1.94 13.93
N LEU A 131 -5.64 3.15 14.12
CA LEU A 131 -6.46 3.51 15.28
C LEU A 131 -7.80 2.79 15.26
N GLY A 132 -8.47 2.73 14.10
CA GLY A 132 -9.71 1.98 13.94
C GLY A 132 -9.53 0.50 14.27
N LEU A 133 -8.46 -0.11 13.77
CA LEU A 133 -8.16 -1.52 14.04
C LEU A 133 -7.81 -1.78 15.52
N SER A 134 -7.07 -0.85 16.13
CA SER A 134 -6.77 -0.90 17.57
C SER A 134 -8.04 -0.77 18.41
N GLY A 135 -8.96 0.10 18.02
CA GLY A 135 -10.27 0.25 18.67
C GLY A 135 -11.10 -1.02 18.63
N VAL A 136 -11.18 -1.67 17.46
CA VAL A 136 -11.87 -2.98 17.32
C VAL A 136 -11.23 -4.03 18.23
N TRP A 137 -9.90 -4.12 18.25
CA TRP A 137 -9.19 -5.08 19.09
C TRP A 137 -9.43 -4.84 20.59
N LEU A 138 -9.33 -3.60 21.05
CA LEU A 138 -9.62 -3.23 22.44
C LEU A 138 -11.08 -3.49 22.81
N GLY A 139 -12.01 -3.27 21.87
CA GLY A 139 -13.42 -3.64 22.02
C GLY A 139 -13.62 -5.14 22.20
N CYS A 140 -12.96 -5.97 21.39
CA CYS A 140 -12.98 -7.43 21.56
C CYS A 140 -12.39 -7.88 22.90
N LEU A 141 -11.32 -7.24 23.36
CA LEU A 141 -10.71 -7.52 24.66
C LEU A 141 -11.67 -7.16 25.81
N GLY A 142 -12.22 -5.95 25.80
CA GLY A 142 -13.18 -5.50 26.81
C GLY A 142 -14.45 -6.35 26.83
N GLY A 143 -15.00 -6.67 25.66
CA GLY A 143 -16.17 -7.54 25.53
C GLY A 143 -15.91 -8.95 26.03
N THR A 144 -14.72 -9.50 25.75
CA THR A 144 -14.26 -10.80 26.27
C THR A 144 -14.19 -10.81 27.78
N LEU A 145 -13.56 -9.80 28.38
CA LEU A 145 -13.44 -9.67 29.84
C LEU A 145 -14.80 -9.47 30.51
N GLY A 146 -15.66 -8.63 29.92
CA GLY A 146 -17.02 -8.41 30.41
C GLY A 146 -17.88 -9.68 30.34
N LEU A 147 -17.83 -10.40 29.22
CA LEU A 147 -18.54 -11.67 29.06
C LEU A 147 -18.04 -12.71 30.06
N TYR A 148 -16.72 -12.88 30.19
CA TYR A 148 -16.12 -13.76 31.16
C TYR A 148 -16.58 -13.44 32.59
N SER A 149 -16.60 -12.15 32.96
CA SER A 149 -17.10 -11.71 34.26
C SER A 149 -18.57 -12.06 34.49
N ALA A 150 -19.41 -12.03 33.45
CA ALA A 150 -20.84 -12.30 33.56
C ALA A 150 -21.15 -13.80 33.65
N ILE A 151 -20.38 -14.65 32.96
CA ILE A 151 -20.60 -16.11 32.92
C ILE A 151 -19.80 -16.88 33.97
N ARG A 152 -18.98 -16.18 34.77
CA ARG A 152 -18.16 -16.80 35.81
C ARG A 152 -19.04 -17.48 36.85
N THR A 153 -19.20 -18.78 36.71
CA THR A 153 -19.72 -19.68 37.74
C THR A 153 -18.55 -20.42 38.39
N GLU A 154 -18.75 -20.94 39.62
CA GLU A 154 -17.72 -21.77 40.28
C GLU A 154 -17.37 -23.04 39.49
N ALA A 155 -18.24 -23.44 38.55
CA ALA A 155 -18.06 -24.60 37.68
C ALA A 155 -17.34 -24.30 36.35
N LEU A 156 -17.02 -23.03 36.05
CA LEU A 156 -16.38 -22.66 34.80
C LEU A 156 -14.88 -23.01 34.86
N GLU A 157 -14.45 -23.88 33.95
CA GLU A 157 -13.08 -24.36 33.83
C GLU A 157 -12.04 -23.21 33.91
N PRO A 158 -11.01 -23.31 34.76
CA PRO A 158 -9.95 -22.30 34.86
C PRO A 158 -9.19 -22.10 33.54
N ALA A 159 -9.33 -23.04 32.59
CA ALA A 159 -8.78 -22.96 31.25
C ALA A 159 -9.52 -21.99 30.30
N LEU A 160 -10.75 -21.56 30.61
CA LEU A 160 -11.54 -20.76 29.67
C LEU A 160 -10.96 -19.35 29.45
N LEU A 161 -10.60 -18.66 30.54
CA LEU A 161 -10.03 -17.31 30.46
C LEU A 161 -8.72 -17.27 29.64
N PRO A 162 -7.70 -18.11 29.90
CA PRO A 162 -6.47 -18.08 29.10
C PRO A 162 -6.73 -18.44 27.64
N ALA A 163 -7.68 -19.33 27.34
CA ALA A 163 -8.06 -19.63 25.96
C ALA A 163 -8.67 -18.41 25.24
N MET A 164 -9.62 -17.71 25.88
CA MET A 164 -10.22 -16.49 25.33
C MET A 164 -9.19 -15.37 25.14
N LEU A 165 -8.32 -15.14 26.12
CA LEU A 165 -7.25 -14.14 26.03
C LEU A 165 -6.26 -14.48 24.91
N THR A 166 -5.87 -15.75 24.77
CA THR A 166 -4.99 -16.19 23.69
C THR A 166 -5.61 -15.91 22.32
N ALA A 167 -6.91 -16.17 22.16
CA ALA A 167 -7.62 -15.85 20.93
C ALA A 167 -7.60 -14.34 20.62
N VAL A 168 -7.90 -13.50 21.61
CA VAL A 168 -7.89 -12.02 21.45
C VAL A 168 -6.50 -11.49 21.13
N LEU A 169 -5.45 -12.02 21.77
CA LEU A 169 -4.07 -11.66 21.48
C LEU A 169 -3.65 -12.11 20.07
N GLY A 170 -4.10 -13.30 19.63
CA GLY A 170 -3.90 -13.79 18.27
C GLY A 170 -4.50 -12.86 17.21
N ILE A 171 -5.73 -12.38 17.44
CA ILE A 171 -6.37 -11.37 16.57
C ILE A 171 -5.53 -10.09 16.53
N GLY A 172 -5.07 -9.62 17.69
CA GLY A 172 -4.18 -8.45 17.79
C GLY A 172 -2.89 -8.60 16.96
N ALA A 173 -2.25 -9.76 17.02
CA ALA A 173 -1.05 -10.05 16.23
C ALA A 173 -1.31 -10.02 14.71
N VAL A 174 -2.45 -10.58 14.26
CA VAL A 174 -2.87 -10.54 12.85
C VAL A 174 -3.09 -9.08 12.41
N PHE A 175 -3.75 -8.29 13.24
CA PHE A 175 -4.01 -6.87 12.99
C PHE A 175 -2.73 -6.04 12.85
N ILE A 176 -1.76 -6.25 13.75
CA ILE A 176 -0.43 -5.63 13.65
C ILE A 176 0.25 -6.01 12.33
N GLY A 177 0.15 -7.29 11.92
CA GLY A 177 0.66 -7.77 10.65
C GLY A 177 0.00 -7.11 9.43
N ALA A 178 -1.32 -6.90 9.48
CA ALA A 178 -2.09 -6.26 8.41
C ALA A 178 -1.80 -4.76 8.27
N CYS A 179 -1.48 -4.09 9.38
CA CYS A 179 -1.20 -2.65 9.42
C CYS A 179 0.27 -2.27 9.15
N ARG A 180 1.14 -3.25 8.86
CA ARG A 180 2.51 -2.96 8.44
C ARG A 180 2.48 -2.15 7.16
N GLY A 181 3.09 -0.95 7.22
CA GLY A 181 3.25 -0.10 6.05
C GLY A 181 4.21 -0.73 5.03
N PRO A 182 4.37 -0.09 3.86
CA PRO A 182 5.38 -0.48 2.90
C PRO A 182 6.76 -0.44 3.56
N ARG A 183 7.67 -1.34 3.16
CA ARG A 183 9.04 -1.29 3.65
C ARG A 183 9.66 0.03 3.17
N PRO A 184 10.32 0.80 4.06
CA PRO A 184 11.06 1.96 3.61
C PRO A 184 12.15 1.52 2.63
N PRO A 185 12.51 2.36 1.66
CA PRO A 185 13.61 2.07 0.76
C PRO A 185 14.90 1.92 1.58
N VAL A 186 15.73 0.96 1.20
CA VAL A 186 17.06 0.84 1.81
C VAL A 186 17.84 2.08 1.35
N PRO A 187 18.42 2.88 2.27
CA PRO A 187 19.18 4.07 1.90
C PRO A 187 20.26 3.71 0.87
N ARG A 188 20.34 4.47 -0.24
CA ARG A 188 21.40 4.20 -1.23
C ARG A 188 22.75 4.48 -0.57
N LYS A 189 23.75 3.63 -0.85
CA LYS A 189 25.12 3.83 -0.33
C LYS A 189 25.68 5.21 -0.72
N ASP A 190 25.21 5.80 -1.82
CA ASP A 190 25.69 7.08 -2.32
C ASP A 190 25.08 8.30 -1.61
N ASP A 191 23.95 8.17 -0.91
CA ASP A 191 23.35 9.27 -0.14
C ASP A 191 24.17 9.67 1.09
N ARG A 192 25.23 8.91 1.43
CA ARG A 192 26.14 9.24 2.55
C ARG A 192 27.23 10.24 2.19
N ARG A 193 27.31 10.71 0.94
CA ARG A 193 28.46 11.50 0.44
C ARG A 193 28.28 13.01 0.39
N HIS A 194 27.21 13.56 0.96
CA HIS A 194 27.11 15.00 1.19
C HIS A 194 26.92 15.30 2.68
N PRO A 195 28.01 15.33 3.48
CA PRO A 195 27.98 16.18 4.66
C PRO A 195 27.68 17.60 4.17
N ALA A 196 26.66 18.23 4.77
CA ALA A 196 26.36 19.62 4.54
C ALA A 196 27.66 20.42 4.72
N GLN A 197 28.13 21.03 3.62
CA GLN A 197 29.11 22.09 3.71
C GLN A 197 28.30 23.35 4.01
N ASP A 198 28.17 23.62 5.30
CA ASP A 198 27.75 24.93 5.82
C ASP A 198 28.88 25.95 5.65
#